data_AF-A0A6P6WAN5-F1
#
_entry.id   AF-A0A6P6WAN5-F1
#
_cell.length_a   1.000
_cell.length_b   1.000
_cell.length_c   1.000
_cell.angle_alpha   90.00
_cell.angle_beta   90.00
_cell.angle_gamma   90.00
#
_symmetry.space_group_name_H-M   'P 1'
#
loop_
_entity.id
_entity.type
_entity.pdbx_description
1 polymer ?
#
loop_
_entity_poly.entity_id
_entity_poly.type
_entity_poly.pdbx_seq_one_letter_code
_entity_poly.pdbx_strand_id
1 'polypeptide(L)'
;MIILRDVTEKNRVVKGRGLDRSMEDTSKSLKKHYQFSRAVKRRFGRRGRVGEKKIGDKHDEDDDENEDEEDEGCDVQAWETLSKSFNDVQSVLDHNRVLIKQVNENHQSKVADNLVKNVALIQEINGNISKVMGIYSDLSVNFSSIVQQRQALSKSCGDTSNSSSNS
;
A
#
# COMPACT_ATOMS: atom_id res chain seq x y z
N MET A 1 -4.42 38.88 42.29
CA MET A 1 -5.78 39.29 41.87
C MET A 1 -5.62 40.00 40.53
N ILE A 2 -5.80 39.30 39.41
CA ILE A 2 -5.74 39.89 38.06
C ILE A 2 -6.98 39.48 37.31
N ILE A 3 -7.57 40.49 36.68
CA ILE A 3 -8.93 40.64 36.21
C ILE A 3 -9.15 39.88 34.89
N LEU A 4 -10.27 39.14 34.81
CA LEU A 4 -10.83 38.59 33.58
C LEU A 4 -11.05 39.71 32.56
N ARG A 5 -10.53 39.56 31.33
CA ARG A 5 -11.04 40.29 30.17
C ARG A 5 -11.75 39.33 29.23
N ASP A 6 -13.00 39.71 28.97
CA ASP A 6 -13.96 39.14 28.05
C ASP A 6 -13.38 39.01 26.63
N VAL A 7 -13.65 37.88 25.97
CA VAL A 7 -13.23 37.57 24.61
C VAL A 7 -14.50 37.37 23.78
N THR A 8 -15.17 38.45 23.41
CA THR A 8 -16.42 38.41 22.63
C THR A 8 -16.37 39.15 21.29
N GLU A 9 -15.22 39.66 20.85
CA GLU A 9 -15.21 40.66 19.75
C GLU A 9 -14.38 40.29 18.52
N LYS A 10 -14.36 39.03 18.05
CA LYS A 10 -13.75 38.72 16.72
C LYS A 10 -14.52 37.67 15.90
N ASN A 11 -15.85 37.80 15.84
CA ASN A 11 -16.64 37.09 14.84
C ASN A 11 -16.75 37.95 13.56
N ARG A 12 -15.73 37.88 12.71
CA ARG A 12 -15.81 38.35 11.31
C ARG A 12 -15.41 37.21 10.39
N VAL A 13 -16.44 36.54 9.87
CA VAL A 13 -16.39 35.43 8.92
C VAL A 13 -15.69 35.88 7.63
N VAL A 14 -14.48 35.35 7.39
CA VAL A 14 -13.83 35.38 6.07
C VAL A 14 -14.22 34.09 5.35
N LYS A 15 -14.97 34.23 4.25
CA LYS A 15 -15.53 33.13 3.45
C LYS A 15 -14.40 32.47 2.64
N GLY A 16 -13.73 31.47 3.23
CA GLY A 16 -12.62 30.72 2.61
C GLY A 16 -13.09 29.66 1.62
N ARG A 17 -13.19 29.98 0.33
CA ARG A 17 -13.44 29.06 -0.80
C ARG A 17 -12.20 28.22 -1.19
N GLY A 18 -11.42 27.78 -0.20
CA GLY A 18 -10.14 27.10 -0.41
C GLY A 18 -10.08 25.65 0.09
N LEU A 19 -10.93 25.27 1.04
CA LEU A 19 -10.87 23.97 1.71
C LEU A 19 -11.82 22.92 1.12
N ASP A 20 -12.87 23.35 0.41
CA ASP A 20 -13.92 22.48 -0.13
C ASP A 20 -13.40 21.61 -1.30
N ARG A 21 -12.73 22.26 -2.29
CA ARG A 21 -12.15 21.58 -3.47
C ARG A 21 -11.17 20.46 -3.11
N SER A 22 -10.37 20.65 -2.06
CA SER A 22 -9.40 19.65 -1.61
C SER A 22 -10.10 18.39 -1.06
N MET A 23 -11.25 18.54 -0.40
CA MET A 23 -12.03 17.41 0.10
C MET A 23 -12.79 16.68 -1.02
N GLU A 24 -13.28 17.40 -2.03
CA GLU A 24 -13.86 16.75 -3.22
C GLU A 24 -12.85 15.91 -3.98
N ASP A 25 -11.62 16.40 -4.19
CA ASP A 25 -10.62 15.69 -4.98
C ASP A 25 -10.07 14.46 -4.24
N THR A 26 -9.94 14.55 -2.91
CA THR A 26 -9.62 13.39 -2.07
C THR A 26 -10.75 12.36 -2.12
N SER A 27 -12.01 12.80 -2.10
CA SER A 27 -13.20 11.93 -2.18
C SER A 27 -13.37 11.28 -3.56
N LYS A 28 -13.04 12.01 -4.64
CA LYS A 28 -12.99 11.47 -6.01
C LYS A 28 -11.86 10.47 -6.18
N SER A 29 -10.68 10.74 -5.63
CA SER A 29 -9.53 9.83 -5.67
C SER A 29 -9.80 8.54 -4.89
N LEU A 30 -10.37 8.65 -3.68
CA LEU A 30 -10.80 7.50 -2.89
C LEU A 30 -11.92 6.70 -3.57
N LYS A 31 -12.88 7.37 -4.22
CA LYS A 31 -13.91 6.69 -5.03
C LYS A 31 -13.30 6.01 -6.25
N LYS A 32 -12.37 6.65 -6.96
CA LYS A 32 -11.68 6.06 -8.11
C LYS A 32 -10.87 4.84 -7.67
N HIS A 33 -10.16 4.93 -6.55
CA HIS A 33 -9.40 3.82 -5.96
C HIS A 33 -10.32 2.67 -5.51
N TYR A 34 -11.41 2.95 -4.80
CA TYR A 34 -12.39 1.94 -4.38
C TYR A 34 -13.06 1.26 -5.59
N GLN A 35 -13.38 2.03 -6.64
CA GLN A 35 -13.96 1.52 -7.87
C GLN A 35 -12.95 0.74 -8.71
N PHE A 36 -11.67 1.14 -8.71
CA PHE A 36 -10.58 0.40 -9.32
C PHE A 36 -10.37 -0.94 -8.63
N SER A 37 -10.26 -0.96 -7.30
CA SER A 37 -10.16 -2.21 -6.52
C SER A 37 -11.37 -3.14 -6.72
N ARG A 38 -12.59 -2.58 -6.86
CA ARG A 38 -13.80 -3.35 -7.18
C ARG A 38 -13.82 -3.85 -8.63
N ALA A 39 -13.35 -3.06 -9.58
CA ALA A 39 -13.28 -3.45 -10.98
C ALA A 39 -12.26 -4.57 -11.20
N VAL A 40 -11.09 -4.47 -10.57
CA VAL A 40 -10.07 -5.53 -10.50
C VAL A 40 -10.69 -6.81 -9.92
N LYS A 41 -11.34 -6.72 -8.75
CA LYS A 41 -11.96 -7.91 -8.11
C LYS A 41 -13.09 -8.56 -8.93
N ARG A 42 -13.84 -7.78 -9.73
CA ARG A 42 -14.89 -8.32 -10.63
C ARG A 42 -14.33 -8.95 -11.90
N ARG A 43 -13.22 -8.44 -12.45
CA ARG A 43 -12.56 -9.02 -13.63
C ARG A 43 -11.96 -10.39 -13.33
N PHE A 44 -11.41 -10.59 -12.12
CA PHE A 44 -10.85 -11.88 -11.72
C PHE A 44 -11.89 -12.95 -11.29
N GLY A 45 -13.12 -12.56 -10.92
CA GLY A 45 -14.16 -13.49 -10.43
C GLY A 45 -15.06 -14.14 -11.49
N ARG A 46 -14.89 -13.86 -12.79
CA ARG A 46 -15.81 -14.30 -13.86
C ARG A 46 -15.23 -15.29 -14.88
N ARG A 47 -14.05 -15.88 -14.66
CA ARG A 47 -13.60 -17.06 -15.42
C ARG A 47 -14.13 -18.34 -14.78
N GLY A 48 -15.41 -18.61 -14.98
CA GLY A 48 -16.08 -19.80 -14.43
C GLY A 48 -17.56 -19.92 -14.72
N ARG A 49 -18.03 -19.64 -15.95
CA ARG A 49 -19.33 -20.14 -16.44
C ARG A 49 -19.40 -20.06 -17.96
N VAL A 50 -19.28 -21.21 -18.61
CA VAL A 50 -19.52 -21.39 -20.05
C VAL A 50 -21.02 -21.41 -20.34
N GLY A 51 -21.43 -20.74 -21.42
CA GLY A 51 -22.63 -21.04 -22.19
C GLY A 51 -23.73 -19.97 -22.19
N GLU A 52 -23.81 -19.17 -23.26
CA GLU A 52 -24.92 -19.19 -24.23
C GLU A 52 -24.70 -18.18 -25.37
N LYS A 53 -24.83 -18.65 -26.63
CA LYS A 53 -24.68 -17.89 -27.87
C LYS A 53 -25.93 -17.06 -28.18
N LYS A 54 -25.75 -15.80 -28.57
CA LYS A 54 -26.68 -15.05 -29.46
C LYS A 54 -25.86 -14.23 -30.47
N ILE A 55 -26.30 -14.31 -31.73
CA ILE A 55 -25.74 -13.69 -32.94
C ILE A 55 -26.29 -12.26 -33.06
N GLY A 56 -25.46 -11.30 -33.49
CA GLY A 56 -25.90 -9.97 -33.91
C GLY A 56 -24.76 -9.07 -34.39
N ASP A 57 -24.68 -8.92 -35.72
CA ASP A 57 -24.23 -7.82 -36.61
C ASP A 57 -23.00 -6.90 -36.34
N LYS A 58 -22.39 -6.48 -37.46
CA LYS A 58 -21.06 -5.84 -37.66
C LYS A 58 -21.03 -4.28 -37.63
N HIS A 59 -19.79 -3.76 -37.62
CA HIS A 59 -19.25 -2.38 -37.87
C HIS A 59 -19.13 -1.49 -36.61
N ASP A 60 -18.03 -0.79 -36.30
CA ASP A 60 -16.83 -0.35 -37.03
C ASP A 60 -15.59 -0.35 -36.09
N GLU A 61 -14.42 -0.55 -36.69
CA GLU A 61 -13.09 -0.53 -36.06
C GLU A 61 -12.71 0.89 -35.62
N ASP A 62 -12.23 1.02 -34.37
CA ASP A 62 -11.17 1.92 -33.90
C ASP A 62 -10.92 1.57 -32.43
N ASP A 63 -10.49 0.33 -32.20
CA ASP A 63 -9.97 -0.12 -30.91
C ASP A 63 -8.45 -0.09 -31.03
N ASP A 64 -7.87 1.07 -30.72
CA ASP A 64 -6.44 1.21 -30.44
C ASP A 64 -6.19 0.58 -29.06
N GLU A 65 -6.41 -0.74 -28.97
CA GLU A 65 -5.97 -1.59 -27.86
C GLU A 65 -4.44 -1.65 -27.93
N ASN A 66 -3.78 -0.58 -27.47
CA ASN A 66 -2.41 -0.71 -27.00
C ASN A 66 -2.47 -1.58 -25.75
N GLU A 67 -2.16 -2.85 -25.95
CA GLU A 67 -1.98 -3.89 -24.95
C GLU A 67 -0.90 -3.47 -23.94
N ASP A 68 -1.30 -2.74 -22.89
CA ASP A 68 -0.54 -2.63 -21.63
C ASP A 68 -0.66 -3.93 -20.79
N GLU A 69 -0.88 -5.08 -21.41
CA GLU A 69 -1.12 -6.37 -20.72
C GLU A 69 0.14 -6.89 -20.00
N GLU A 70 1.34 -6.39 -20.34
CA GLU A 70 2.60 -6.75 -19.65
C GLU A 70 2.88 -5.91 -18.39
N ASP A 71 2.24 -4.75 -18.21
CA ASP A 71 2.49 -3.84 -17.08
C ASP A 71 1.67 -4.23 -15.83
N GLU A 72 0.51 -4.89 -15.99
CA GLU A 72 -0.32 -5.34 -14.87
C GLU A 72 0.38 -6.43 -14.01
N GLY A 73 1.20 -7.30 -14.61
CA GLY A 73 1.86 -8.40 -13.90
C GLY A 73 2.95 -7.93 -12.91
N CYS A 74 3.72 -6.92 -13.30
CA CYS A 74 4.76 -6.32 -12.46
C CYS A 74 4.14 -5.63 -11.22
N ASP A 75 3.00 -4.96 -11.40
CA ASP A 75 2.29 -4.28 -10.32
C ASP A 75 1.61 -5.25 -9.35
N VAL A 76 1.08 -6.38 -9.85
CA VAL A 76 0.57 -7.46 -9.00
C VAL A 76 1.70 -8.06 -8.15
N GLN A 77 2.87 -8.35 -8.74
CA GLN A 77 4.01 -8.90 -8.01
C GLN A 77 4.55 -7.94 -6.95
N ALA A 78 4.62 -6.64 -7.26
CA ALA A 78 5.01 -5.61 -6.31
C ALA A 78 4.07 -5.57 -5.10
N TRP A 79 2.76 -5.62 -5.35
CA TRP A 79 1.74 -5.63 -4.30
C TRP A 79 1.78 -6.88 -3.43
N GLU A 80 1.96 -8.06 -4.02
CA GLU A 80 2.08 -9.32 -3.29
C GLU A 80 3.31 -9.30 -2.35
N THR A 81 4.46 -8.83 -2.87
CA THR A 81 5.70 -8.71 -2.09
C THR A 81 5.52 -7.77 -0.90
N LEU A 82 4.88 -6.62 -1.13
CA LEU A 82 4.61 -5.63 -0.11
C LEU A 82 3.64 -6.17 0.96
N SER A 83 2.51 -6.72 0.53
CA SER A 83 1.47 -7.27 1.42
C SER A 83 2.01 -8.39 2.30
N LYS A 84 2.79 -9.32 1.72
CA LYS A 84 3.43 -10.40 2.47
C LYS A 84 4.38 -9.85 3.53
N SER A 85 5.29 -8.96 3.14
CA SER A 85 6.30 -8.40 4.04
C SER A 85 5.66 -7.65 5.21
N PHE A 86 4.57 -6.91 4.96
CA PHE A 86 3.83 -6.25 6.02
C PHE A 86 3.14 -7.23 6.96
N ASN A 87 2.48 -8.27 6.45
CA ASN A 87 1.86 -9.28 7.30
C ASN A 87 2.89 -9.98 8.19
N ASP A 88 4.06 -10.30 7.64
CA ASP A 88 5.15 -10.93 8.40
C ASP A 88 5.68 -9.99 9.51
N VAL A 89 5.89 -8.71 9.20
CA VAL A 89 6.29 -7.71 10.20
C VAL A 89 5.21 -7.54 11.28
N GLN A 90 3.93 -7.45 10.90
CA GLN A 90 2.83 -7.34 11.87
C GLN A 90 2.82 -8.53 12.82
N SER A 91 2.93 -9.76 12.30
CA SER A 91 2.98 -10.97 13.12
C SER A 91 4.13 -10.94 14.15
N VAL A 92 5.32 -10.48 13.74
CA VAL A 92 6.48 -10.37 14.64
C VAL A 92 6.26 -9.28 15.69
N LEU A 93 5.67 -8.14 15.33
CA LEU A 93 5.39 -7.05 16.26
C LEU A 93 4.25 -7.37 17.24
N ASP A 94 3.24 -8.11 16.79
CA ASP A 94 2.17 -8.61 17.66
C ASP A 94 2.73 -9.58 18.72
N HIS A 95 3.70 -10.42 18.34
CA HIS A 95 4.41 -11.26 19.29
C HIS A 95 5.20 -10.42 20.31
N ASN A 96 5.90 -9.36 19.87
CA ASN A 96 6.56 -8.42 20.79
C ASN A 96 5.59 -7.78 21.78
N ARG A 97 4.36 -7.47 21.35
CA ARG A 97 3.32 -6.93 22.24
C ARG A 97 2.99 -7.88 23.38
N VAL A 98 2.91 -9.18 23.10
CA VAL A 98 2.66 -10.22 24.11
C VAL A 98 3.86 -10.34 25.06
N LEU A 99 5.08 -10.39 24.53
CA LEU A 99 6.29 -10.48 25.35
C LEU A 99 6.45 -9.27 26.29
N ILE A 100 6.23 -8.05 25.79
CA ILE A 100 6.27 -6.83 26.61
C ILE A 100 5.22 -6.89 27.72
N LYS A 101 4.02 -7.40 27.43
CA LYS A 101 2.99 -7.58 28.44
C LYS A 101 3.47 -8.54 29.54
N GLN A 102 4.08 -9.66 29.19
CA GLN A 102 4.63 -10.62 30.16
C GLN A 102 5.78 -10.01 30.98
N VAL A 103 6.67 -9.24 30.35
CA VAL A 103 7.74 -8.51 31.05
C VAL A 103 7.17 -7.57 32.11
N ASN A 104 6.10 -6.85 31.76
CA ASN A 104 5.40 -5.95 32.67
C ASN A 104 4.70 -6.69 33.81
N GLU A 105 4.03 -7.81 33.52
CA GLU A 105 3.39 -8.68 34.53
C GLU A 105 4.43 -9.22 35.53
N ASN A 106 5.57 -9.72 35.04
CA ASN A 106 6.68 -10.17 35.86
C ASN A 106 7.24 -9.04 36.75
N HIS A 107 7.36 -7.82 36.22
CA HIS A 107 7.82 -6.67 36.98
C HIS A 107 6.85 -6.28 38.10
N GLN A 108 5.54 -6.30 37.82
CA GLN A 108 4.49 -5.99 38.80
C GLN A 108 4.40 -7.03 39.91
N SER A 109 4.66 -8.31 39.59
CA SER A 109 4.67 -9.42 40.54
C SER A 109 5.75 -9.28 41.63
N LYS A 110 6.86 -8.58 41.35
CA LYS A 110 8.02 -8.40 42.26
C LYS A 110 8.65 -9.71 42.76
N VAL A 111 8.35 -10.84 42.12
CA VAL A 111 8.97 -12.14 42.40
C VAL A 111 10.32 -12.20 41.68
N ALA A 112 11.40 -12.43 42.43
CA ALA A 112 12.77 -12.42 41.91
C ALA A 112 12.94 -13.36 40.71
N ASP A 113 12.41 -14.58 40.78
CA ASP A 113 12.49 -15.57 39.69
C ASP A 113 11.82 -15.10 38.41
N ASN A 114 10.73 -14.33 38.50
CA ASN A 114 10.03 -13.80 37.32
C ASN A 114 10.80 -12.63 36.71
N LEU A 115 11.49 -11.82 37.52
CA LEU A 115 12.36 -10.76 37.02
C LEU A 115 13.54 -11.33 36.22
N VAL A 116 14.10 -12.47 36.64
CA VAL A 116 15.17 -13.14 35.88
C VAL A 116 14.68 -13.57 34.50
N LYS A 117 13.43 -14.06 34.39
CA LYS A 117 12.82 -14.43 33.09
C LYS A 117 12.68 -13.24 32.13
N ASN A 118 12.59 -12.00 32.64
CA ASN A 118 12.52 -10.82 31.77
C ASN A 118 13.75 -10.66 30.88
N VAL A 119 14.92 -11.15 31.32
CA VAL A 119 16.13 -11.13 30.49
C VAL A 119 15.92 -11.93 29.21
N ALA A 120 15.37 -13.14 29.31
CA ALA A 120 15.08 -13.98 28.16
C ALA A 120 13.99 -13.37 27.26
N LEU A 121 12.92 -12.83 27.84
CA LEU A 121 11.84 -12.18 27.09
C LEU A 121 12.35 -10.94 26.32
N ILE A 122 13.22 -10.14 26.93
CA ILE A 122 13.84 -8.96 26.28
C ILE A 122 14.79 -9.38 25.16
N GLN A 123 15.56 -10.46 25.37
CA GLN A 123 16.40 -11.03 24.30
C GLN A 123 15.54 -11.48 23.11
N GLU A 124 14.41 -12.11 23.36
CA GLU A 124 13.47 -12.52 22.31
C GLU A 124 12.89 -11.30 21.57
N ILE A 125 12.51 -10.23 22.28
CA ILE A 125 12.08 -8.96 21.68
C ILE A 125 13.17 -8.39 20.75
N ASN A 126 14.43 -8.37 21.21
CA ASN A 126 15.55 -7.87 20.40
C ASN A 126 15.81 -8.74 19.16
N GLY A 127 15.65 -10.07 19.29
CA GLY A 127 15.70 -11.00 18.16
C GLY A 127 14.62 -10.71 17.13
N ASN A 128 13.39 -10.47 17.58
CA ASN A 128 12.27 -10.10 16.73
C ASN A 128 12.50 -8.75 16.02
N ILE A 129 13.08 -7.76 16.70
CA ILE A 129 13.47 -6.49 16.06
C ILE A 129 14.50 -6.71 14.95
N SER A 130 15.48 -7.60 15.17
CA SER A 130 16.45 -7.98 14.14
C SER A 130 15.78 -8.68 12.95
N LYS A 131 14.79 -9.54 13.20
CA LYS A 131 13.97 -10.19 12.16
C LYS A 131 13.18 -9.17 11.34
N VAL A 132 12.57 -8.17 11.99
CA VAL A 132 11.87 -7.07 11.30
C VAL A 132 12.82 -6.31 10.37
N MET A 133 14.04 -6.00 10.83
CA MET A 133 15.05 -5.38 9.97
C MET A 133 15.39 -6.25 8.75
N GLY A 134 15.52 -7.56 8.94
CA GLY A 134 15.73 -8.52 7.86
C GLY A 134 14.62 -8.47 6.81
N ILE A 135 13.36 -8.54 7.24
CA ILE A 135 12.21 -8.46 6.32
C ILE A 135 12.21 -7.16 5.51
N TYR A 136 12.54 -6.02 6.14
CA TYR A 136 12.64 -4.75 5.43
C TYR A 136 13.81 -4.68 4.45
N SER A 137 14.96 -5.27 4.81
CA SER A 137 16.10 -5.39 3.89
C SER A 137 15.70 -6.20 2.65
N ASP A 138 15.07 -7.36 2.84
CA ASP A 138 14.62 -8.22 1.76
C ASP A 138 13.55 -7.52 0.91
N LEU A 139 12.58 -6.84 1.55
CA LEU A 139 11.56 -6.05 0.85
C LEU A 139 12.21 -4.96 -0.01
N SER A 140 13.20 -4.23 0.52
CA SER A 140 13.87 -3.16 -0.22
C SER A 140 14.55 -3.68 -1.48
N VAL A 141 15.26 -4.81 -1.39
CA VAL A 141 15.97 -5.43 -2.53
C VAL A 141 14.98 -5.98 -3.56
N ASN A 142 13.99 -6.74 -3.11
CA ASN A 142 12.99 -7.34 -4.00
C ASN A 142 12.16 -6.28 -4.70
N PHE A 143 11.69 -5.26 -3.97
CA PHE A 143 10.89 -4.18 -4.55
C PHE A 143 11.71 -3.33 -5.53
N SER A 144 12.97 -3.02 -5.22
CA SER A 144 13.85 -2.30 -6.15
C SER A 144 14.05 -3.07 -7.45
N SER A 145 14.18 -4.40 -7.37
CA SER A 145 14.33 -5.27 -8.54
C SER A 145 13.08 -5.24 -9.44
N ILE A 146 11.88 -5.31 -8.84
CA ILE A 146 10.60 -5.22 -9.55
C ILE A 146 10.47 -3.85 -10.26
N VAL A 147 10.80 -2.76 -9.58
CA VAL A 147 10.75 -1.41 -10.17
C VAL A 147 11.75 -1.25 -11.32
N GLN A 148 12.97 -1.78 -11.17
CA GLN A 148 13.98 -1.74 -12.23
C GLN A 148 13.54 -2.54 -13.45
N GLN A 149 12.93 -3.71 -13.26
CA GLN A 149 12.36 -4.50 -14.34
C GLN A 149 11.30 -3.71 -15.11
N ARG A 150 10.37 -3.04 -14.40
CA ARG A 150 9.36 -2.17 -15.04
C ARG A 150 9.99 -1.07 -15.89
N GLN A 151 11.03 -0.41 -15.38
CA GLN A 151 11.73 0.66 -16.11
C GLN A 151 12.49 0.14 -17.34
N ALA A 152 12.98 -1.10 -17.32
CA ALA A 152 13.64 -1.71 -18.46
C ALA A 152 12.62 -2.02 -19.58
N LEU A 153 11.43 -2.53 -19.21
CA LEU A 153 10.34 -2.79 -20.15
C LEU A 153 9.85 -1.50 -20.81
N SER A 154 9.64 -0.42 -20.04
CA SER A 154 9.16 0.86 -20.57
C SER A 154 10.18 1.63 -21.43
N LYS A 155 11.48 1.32 -21.33
CA LYS A 155 12.52 1.92 -22.19
C LYS A 155 12.65 1.22 -23.54
N SER A 156 12.24 -0.03 -23.67
CA SER A 156 12.42 -0.80 -24.92
C SER A 156 11.44 -0.40 -26.04
N CYS A 157 10.32 0.27 -25.71
CA CYS A 157 9.32 0.70 -26.69
C CYS A 157 9.51 2.14 -27.24
N GLY A 158 10.53 2.88 -26.76
CA GLY A 158 10.70 4.30 -27.07
C GLY A 158 11.64 4.65 -28.24
N ASP A 159 12.25 3.67 -28.91
CA ASP A 159 13.40 3.92 -29.81
C ASP A 159 13.22 3.26 -31.18
N THR A 160 12.18 3.64 -31.94
CA THR A 160 12.15 3.40 -33.39
C THR A 160 11.23 4.40 -34.08
N SER A 161 11.74 5.56 -34.48
CA SER A 161 11.25 6.38 -35.63
C SER A 161 12.01 7.71 -35.73
N ASN A 162 13.30 7.68 -36.08
CA ASN A 162 13.83 8.76 -36.93
C ASN A 162 15.07 8.28 -37.69
N SER A 163 14.86 7.53 -38.77
CA SER A 163 15.89 7.36 -39.79
C SER A 163 15.25 7.31 -41.17
N SER A 164 15.41 8.43 -41.87
CA SER A 164 15.84 8.49 -43.27
C SER A 164 14.93 7.86 -44.33
N SER A 165 14.29 8.73 -45.12
CA SER A 165 14.09 8.49 -46.55
C SER A 165 14.10 9.84 -47.28
N ASN A 166 15.31 10.38 -47.50
CA ASN A 166 15.56 11.31 -48.59
C ASN A 166 16.24 10.51 -49.70
N SER A 167 15.50 10.19 -50.75
CA SER A 167 16.01 9.90 -52.11
C SER A 167 14.86 10.06 -53.09
#